data_AF-A0A6I0KBQ2-F1
#
_entry.id   AF-A0A6I0KBQ2-F1
#
_cell.length_a   1.000
_cell.length_b   1.000
_cell.length_c   1.000
_cell.angle_alpha   90.00
_cell.angle_beta   90.00
_cell.angle_gamma   90.00
#
_symmetry.space_group_name_H-M   'P 1'
#
loop_
_entity.id
_entity.type
_entity.pdbx_description
1 polymer ?
#
loop_
_entity_poly.entity_id
_entity_poly.type
_entity_poly.pdbx_seq_one_letter_code
_entity_poly.pdbx_strand_id
1 'polypeptide(L)'
;MAEYMNYFGQGPEEKFILSIKKSNSTITDCLFTYEKEYTKTDTTTTKYIFTAQRKEKKRFTLYYQRLMFFANGGGTCYVLSAGNYKDNQLLNKNMMSNAINALEKEREITMVVIPEAVHSPDCANIQTMVLDHCSKMQNRFAILDVQAKSSENQTMMEQVKEFQTNIGNNGLSYGAAYYPWLETTILGDKDITTDMFSWSADSELDFKAFFPKDSGILNYANATIDEIIKN
;
A
#
# COMPACT_ATOMS: atom_id res chain seq x y z
N MET A 1 20.04 -6.81 3.05
CA MET A 1 18.90 -6.55 3.97
C MET A 1 19.29 -5.99 5.33
N ALA A 2 20.22 -6.65 6.06
CA ALA A 2 20.62 -6.27 7.43
C ALA A 2 21.15 -4.82 7.56
N GLU A 3 22.02 -4.39 6.66
CA GLU A 3 22.60 -3.04 6.70
C GLU A 3 21.55 -1.93 6.69
N TYR A 4 20.58 -2.02 5.79
CA TYR A 4 19.45 -1.09 5.79
C TYR A 4 18.66 -1.12 7.09
N MET A 5 18.42 -2.29 7.68
CA MET A 5 17.68 -2.37 8.94
C MET A 5 18.43 -1.67 10.07
N ASN A 6 19.76 -1.70 10.04
CA ASN A 6 20.60 -0.97 10.99
C ASN A 6 20.51 0.55 10.82
N TYR A 7 20.43 1.05 9.57
CA TYR A 7 20.40 2.50 9.30
C TYR A 7 19.00 3.12 9.25
N PHE A 8 18.02 2.41 8.69
CA PHE A 8 16.68 2.91 8.38
C PHE A 8 15.56 2.20 9.17
N GLY A 9 15.87 1.08 9.82
CA GLY A 9 14.89 0.28 10.54
C GLY A 9 14.06 -0.64 9.64
N GLN A 10 12.91 -1.05 10.18
CA GLN A 10 11.94 -1.92 9.50
C GLN A 10 10.84 -1.09 8.83
N GLY A 11 9.98 -1.77 8.05
CA GLY A 11 8.79 -1.16 7.46
C GLY A 11 7.79 -0.68 8.52
N PRO A 12 6.79 0.14 8.11
CA PRO A 12 5.71 0.53 9.01
C PRO A 12 4.93 -0.69 9.49
N GLU A 13 4.53 -0.67 10.76
CA GLU A 13 3.59 -1.67 11.28
C GLU A 13 2.22 -1.47 10.63
N GLU A 14 1.75 -2.50 9.93
CA GLU A 14 0.43 -2.50 9.33
C GLU A 14 -0.61 -2.93 10.36
N LYS A 15 -1.58 -2.05 10.62
CA LYS A 15 -2.70 -2.33 11.52
C LYS A 15 -4.01 -2.32 10.73
N PHE A 16 -4.90 -3.25 11.05
CA PHE A 16 -6.19 -3.44 10.41
C PHE A 16 -7.31 -3.41 11.44
N ILE A 17 -8.43 -2.81 11.03
CA ILE A 17 -9.66 -2.73 11.81
C ILE A 17 -10.66 -3.69 11.17
N LEU A 18 -11.09 -4.68 11.95
CA LEU A 18 -12.11 -5.66 11.61
C LEU A 18 -13.48 -5.18 12.11
N SER A 19 -14.54 -5.44 11.35
CA SER A 19 -15.89 -5.04 11.74
C SER A 19 -16.93 -5.98 11.17
N ILE A 20 -17.92 -6.36 11.99
CA ILE A 20 -19.15 -7.02 11.58
C ILE A 20 -20.31 -6.07 11.89
N LYS A 21 -21.02 -5.61 10.85
CA LYS A 21 -22.13 -4.66 10.99
C LYS A 21 -23.36 -5.11 10.24
N LYS A 22 -24.52 -4.71 10.75
CA LYS A 22 -25.79 -4.72 10.00
C LYS A 22 -25.78 -3.50 9.09
N SER A 23 -25.70 -3.68 7.79
CA SER A 23 -25.67 -2.55 6.85
C SER A 23 -26.18 -2.96 5.47
N ASN A 24 -26.93 -2.04 4.86
CA ASN A 24 -27.32 -2.10 3.45
C ASN A 24 -26.46 -1.18 2.57
N SER A 25 -25.55 -0.41 3.17
CA SER A 25 -24.70 0.56 2.49
C SER A 25 -23.34 -0.03 2.15
N THR A 26 -22.82 0.32 0.97
CA THR A 26 -21.46 0.03 0.55
C THR A 26 -20.47 0.69 1.51
N ILE A 27 -19.59 -0.11 2.10
CA ILE A 27 -18.51 0.39 2.93
C ILE A 27 -17.31 0.65 2.01
N THR A 28 -16.89 1.90 1.92
CA THR A 28 -15.74 2.32 1.09
C THR A 28 -14.43 2.14 1.87
N ASP A 29 -13.31 2.10 1.14
CA ASP A 29 -11.95 2.00 1.71
C ASP A 29 -11.68 0.71 2.51
N CYS A 30 -12.28 -0.40 2.07
CA CYS A 30 -12.02 -1.74 2.61
C CYS A 30 -10.99 -2.49 1.76
N LEU A 31 -10.07 -3.19 2.42
CA LEU A 31 -9.21 -4.18 1.76
C LEU A 31 -9.99 -5.45 1.44
N PHE A 32 -10.92 -5.80 2.31
CA PHE A 32 -11.77 -6.95 2.16
C PHE A 32 -13.17 -6.63 2.67
N THR A 33 -14.18 -7.06 1.92
CA THR A 33 -15.59 -6.96 2.27
C THR A 33 -16.26 -8.28 1.93
N TYR A 34 -16.99 -8.85 2.88
CA TYR A 34 -17.83 -10.02 2.65
C TYR A 34 -19.23 -9.78 3.20
N GLU A 35 -20.24 -9.92 2.34
CA GLU A 35 -21.63 -9.66 2.68
C GLU A 35 -22.42 -10.96 2.77
N LYS A 36 -23.28 -11.07 3.78
CA LYS A 36 -24.10 -12.25 3.99
C LYS A 36 -25.47 -11.89 4.56
N GLU A 37 -26.51 -12.37 3.89
CA GLU A 37 -27.87 -12.32 4.44
C GLU A 37 -28.07 -13.45 5.45
N TYR A 38 -28.69 -13.09 6.57
CA TYR A 38 -29.02 -14.00 7.64
C TYR A 38 -30.49 -13.85 8.01
N THR A 39 -31.25 -14.94 7.86
CA THR A 39 -32.67 -15.00 8.22
C THR A 39 -32.80 -15.65 9.59
N LYS A 40 -33.36 -14.91 10.55
CA LYS A 40 -33.70 -15.47 11.86
C LYS A 40 -34.92 -16.39 11.74
N THR A 41 -35.11 -17.26 12.72
CA THR A 41 -36.26 -18.17 12.85
C THR A 41 -37.61 -17.43 12.75
N ASP A 42 -37.64 -16.13 13.08
CA ASP A 42 -38.80 -15.24 13.02
C ASP A 42 -38.98 -14.55 11.64
N THR A 43 -38.48 -15.17 10.56
CA THR A 43 -38.58 -14.72 9.14
C THR A 43 -37.96 -13.36 8.78
N THR A 44 -37.34 -12.66 9.72
CA THR A 44 -36.65 -11.39 9.44
C THR A 44 -35.26 -11.66 8.83
N THR A 45 -35.04 -11.19 7.60
CA THR A 45 -33.74 -11.21 6.93
C THR A 45 -32.96 -9.94 7.25
N THR A 46 -31.71 -10.10 7.71
CA THR A 46 -30.79 -9.00 7.99
C THR A 46 -29.50 -9.22 7.20
N LYS A 47 -29.00 -8.17 6.55
CA LYS A 47 -27.71 -8.18 5.86
C LYS A 47 -26.60 -7.84 6.84
N TYR A 48 -25.63 -8.75 6.97
CA TYR A 48 -24.39 -8.54 7.71
C TYR A 48 -23.24 -8.32 6.73
N ILE A 49 -22.34 -7.42 7.10
CA ILE A 49 -21.12 -7.14 6.34
C ILE A 49 -19.93 -7.30 7.27
N PHE A 50 -18.99 -8.16 6.87
CA PHE A 50 -17.66 -8.25 7.45
C PHE A 50 -16.69 -7.39 6.63
N THR A 51 -15.93 -6.53 7.29
CA THR A 51 -14.90 -5.69 6.65
C THR A 51 -13.56 -5.79 7.35
N ALA A 52 -12.50 -5.68 6.55
CA ALA A 52 -11.15 -5.39 7.03
C ALA A 52 -10.67 -4.10 6.37
N GLN A 53 -10.35 -3.10 7.20
CA GLN A 53 -9.87 -1.80 6.76
C GLN A 53 -8.46 -1.57 7.29
N ARG A 54 -7.59 -0.93 6.51
CA ARG A 54 -6.30 -0.49 7.04
C ARG A 54 -6.51 0.69 7.98
N LYS A 55 -5.88 0.67 9.14
CA LYS A 55 -5.96 1.74 10.14
C LYS A 55 -5.32 3.03 9.62
N GLU A 56 -4.10 2.92 9.10
CA GLU A 56 -3.40 4.04 8.45
C GLU A 56 -3.69 4.08 6.96
N LYS A 57 -4.12 5.25 6.46
CA LYS A 57 -4.48 5.41 5.04
C LYS A 57 -3.27 5.68 4.14
N LYS A 58 -2.22 6.29 4.71
CA LYS A 58 -1.00 6.63 3.98
C LYS A 58 -0.13 5.38 3.85
N ARG A 59 0.47 5.20 2.69
CA ARG A 59 1.27 4.00 2.35
C ARG A 59 2.73 4.37 2.22
N PHE A 60 3.57 3.64 2.96
CA PHE A 60 5.02 3.75 2.91
C PHE A 60 5.60 2.38 2.52
N THR A 61 5.91 2.23 1.24
CA THR A 61 6.19 0.93 0.61
C THR A 61 7.68 0.67 0.35
N LEU A 62 8.58 1.63 0.63
CA LEU A 62 10.01 1.50 0.33
C LEU A 62 10.63 0.21 0.91
N TYR A 63 10.29 -0.11 2.16
CA TYR A 63 10.82 -1.31 2.83
C TYR A 63 10.44 -2.60 2.08
N TYR A 64 9.17 -2.74 1.69
CA TYR A 64 8.65 -3.92 0.99
C TYR A 64 9.14 -4.00 -0.46
N GLN A 65 9.23 -2.87 -1.16
CA GLN A 65 9.78 -2.84 -2.51
C GLN A 65 11.28 -3.18 -2.54
N ARG A 66 12.02 -2.81 -1.49
CA ARG A 66 13.41 -3.24 -1.32
C ARG A 66 13.52 -4.74 -1.04
N LEU A 67 12.64 -5.32 -0.21
CA LEU A 67 12.56 -6.77 -0.05
C LEU A 67 12.39 -7.46 -1.41
N MET A 68 11.45 -6.95 -2.22
CA MET A 68 11.19 -7.45 -3.58
C MET A 68 12.42 -7.29 -4.48
N PHE A 69 13.12 -6.16 -4.44
CA PHE A 69 14.35 -5.94 -5.22
C PHE A 69 15.41 -7.01 -4.94
N PHE A 70 15.69 -7.29 -3.66
CA PHE A 70 16.66 -8.34 -3.30
C PHE A 70 16.15 -9.75 -3.61
N ALA A 71 14.86 -10.01 -3.43
CA ALA A 71 14.26 -11.30 -3.79
C ALA A 71 14.35 -11.60 -5.30
N ASN A 72 14.40 -10.57 -6.13
CA ASN A 72 14.57 -10.68 -7.59
C ASN A 72 16.05 -10.58 -8.03
N GLY A 73 17.01 -10.83 -7.13
CA GLY A 73 18.43 -10.86 -7.46
C GLY A 73 19.12 -9.49 -7.49
N GLY A 74 18.48 -8.46 -6.91
CA GLY A 74 19.09 -7.14 -6.73
C GLY A 74 20.37 -7.20 -5.88
N GLY A 75 21.36 -6.39 -6.24
CA GLY A 75 22.65 -6.29 -5.56
C GLY A 75 22.80 -5.02 -4.72
N THR A 76 24.02 -4.48 -4.66
CA THR A 76 24.30 -3.20 -3.99
C THR A 76 23.42 -2.09 -4.56
N CYS A 77 22.76 -1.33 -3.70
CA CYS A 77 21.95 -0.19 -4.07
C CYS A 77 22.12 0.98 -3.09
N TYR A 78 21.93 2.19 -3.60
CA TYR A 78 21.91 3.39 -2.78
C TYR A 78 20.48 3.63 -2.28
N VAL A 79 20.35 3.99 -1.00
CA VAL A 79 19.07 4.37 -0.41
C VAL A 79 19.16 5.82 0.05
N LEU A 80 18.32 6.65 -0.53
CA LEU A 80 18.17 8.04 -0.16
C LEU A 80 16.84 8.24 0.56
N SER A 81 16.90 8.48 1.87
CA SER A 81 15.72 8.82 2.65
C SER A 81 15.36 10.29 2.41
N ALA A 82 14.14 10.55 1.95
CA ALA A 82 13.56 11.89 1.83
C ALA A 82 12.72 12.27 3.07
N GLY A 83 12.55 11.35 4.02
CA GLY A 83 11.71 11.49 5.22
C GLY A 83 11.53 10.16 5.93
N ASN A 84 10.63 10.13 6.94
CA ASN A 84 10.29 8.92 7.68
C ASN A 84 8.76 8.69 7.69
N TYR A 85 8.34 7.45 7.90
CA TYR A 85 6.92 7.09 7.95
C TYR A 85 6.24 7.44 9.29
N LYS A 86 7.01 7.75 10.35
CA LYS A 86 6.47 8.07 11.68
C LYS A 86 5.80 9.44 11.70
N ASP A 87 6.30 10.38 10.90
CA ASP A 87 5.70 11.70 10.71
C ASP A 87 4.39 11.63 9.90
N ASN A 88 4.06 10.44 9.38
CA ASN A 88 2.86 10.17 8.58
C ASN A 88 2.70 11.18 7.43
N GLN A 89 3.81 11.57 6.79
CA GLN A 89 3.85 12.58 5.73
C GLN A 89 4.25 11.92 4.41
N LEU A 90 3.38 12.02 3.40
CA LEU A 90 3.68 11.56 2.04
C LEU A 90 4.76 12.47 1.41
N LEU A 91 5.50 11.89 0.46
CA LEU A 91 6.46 12.66 -0.33
C LEU A 91 5.80 13.88 -0.95
N ASN A 92 6.50 15.01 -0.91
CA ASN A 92 6.09 16.24 -1.58
C ASN A 92 7.30 16.83 -2.31
N LYS A 93 7.03 17.86 -3.10
CA LYS A 93 8.04 18.55 -3.92
C LYS A 93 9.28 19.00 -3.13
N ASN A 94 9.13 19.57 -1.94
CA ASN A 94 10.25 20.12 -1.17
C ASN A 94 11.19 19.01 -0.65
N MET A 95 10.61 17.93 -0.13
CA MET A 95 11.38 16.75 0.30
C MET A 95 12.18 16.19 -0.89
N MET A 96 11.56 16.15 -2.07
CA MET A 96 12.21 15.66 -3.28
C MET A 96 13.29 16.57 -3.83
N SER A 97 13.15 17.89 -3.75
CA SER A 97 14.21 18.83 -4.15
C SER A 97 15.48 18.61 -3.32
N ASN A 98 15.34 18.43 -2.01
CA ASN A 98 16.49 18.15 -1.13
C ASN A 98 17.15 16.81 -1.46
N ALA A 99 16.34 15.78 -1.72
CA ALA A 99 16.84 14.47 -2.13
C ALA A 99 17.62 14.55 -3.45
N ILE A 100 17.08 15.20 -4.47
CA ILE A 100 17.75 15.34 -5.78
C ILE A 100 19.09 16.07 -5.64
N ASN A 101 19.15 17.15 -4.86
CA ASN A 101 20.41 17.87 -4.60
C ASN A 101 21.48 17.00 -3.94
N ALA A 102 21.09 16.05 -3.07
CA ALA A 102 22.01 15.07 -2.51
C ALA A 102 22.46 14.05 -3.56
N LEU A 103 21.52 13.60 -4.41
CA LEU A 103 21.74 12.61 -5.46
C LEU A 103 22.70 13.10 -6.57
N GLU A 104 22.73 14.40 -6.85
CA GLU A 104 23.67 15.02 -7.80
C GLU A 104 25.14 14.87 -7.39
N LYS A 105 25.42 14.71 -6.09
CA LYS A 105 26.78 14.53 -5.58
C LYS A 105 27.33 13.14 -5.86
N GLU A 106 26.45 12.16 -6.08
CA GLU A 106 26.84 10.78 -6.35
C GLU A 106 26.82 10.49 -7.85
N ARG A 107 27.95 10.04 -8.40
CA ARG A 107 28.14 9.81 -9.84
C ARG A 107 27.95 8.36 -10.25
N GLU A 108 28.07 7.40 -9.34
CA GLU A 108 27.98 5.98 -9.67
C GLU A 108 26.56 5.47 -9.91
N ILE A 109 25.55 6.27 -9.55
CA ILE A 109 24.14 5.89 -9.71
C ILE A 109 23.77 5.89 -11.19
N THR A 110 23.25 4.77 -11.67
CA THR A 110 22.81 4.56 -13.05
C THR A 110 21.30 4.42 -13.20
N MET A 111 20.56 4.19 -12.11
CA MET A 111 19.12 4.03 -12.12
C MET A 111 18.50 4.70 -10.90
N VAL A 112 17.36 5.36 -11.08
CA VAL A 112 16.64 6.06 -10.02
C VAL A 112 15.18 5.58 -10.00
N VAL A 113 14.71 5.17 -8.83
CA VAL A 113 13.32 4.75 -8.60
C VAL A 113 12.78 5.43 -7.36
N ILE A 114 11.52 5.88 -7.40
CA ILE A 114 10.82 6.44 -6.24
C ILE A 114 9.55 5.62 -5.99
N PRO A 115 9.67 4.51 -5.23
CA PRO A 115 8.60 3.53 -5.07
C PRO A 115 7.31 4.10 -4.45
N GLU A 116 7.43 5.18 -3.69
CA GLU A 116 6.34 5.80 -2.92
C GLU A 116 5.72 7.00 -3.65
N ALA A 117 6.28 7.44 -4.79
CA ALA A 117 5.79 8.61 -5.51
C ALA A 117 4.31 8.47 -5.89
N VAL A 118 3.88 7.27 -6.28
CA VAL A 118 2.51 6.96 -6.69
C VAL A 118 1.45 7.20 -5.61
N HIS A 119 1.85 7.20 -4.33
CA HIS A 119 0.96 7.48 -3.21
C HIS A 119 0.86 8.98 -2.89
N SER A 120 1.74 9.80 -3.47
CA SER A 120 1.73 11.25 -3.27
C SER A 120 0.71 11.95 -4.17
N PRO A 121 0.01 13.00 -3.69
CA PRO A 121 -0.75 13.88 -4.56
C PRO A 121 0.15 14.64 -5.56
N ASP A 122 1.44 14.81 -5.26
CA ASP A 122 2.43 15.47 -6.12
C ASP A 122 3.15 14.47 -7.06
N CYS A 123 2.62 13.27 -7.24
CA CYS A 123 3.27 12.18 -7.98
C CYS A 123 3.86 12.61 -9.33
N ALA A 124 3.07 13.29 -10.17
CA ALA A 124 3.53 13.78 -11.47
C ALA A 124 4.74 14.72 -11.35
N ASN A 125 4.66 15.71 -10.46
CA ASN A 125 5.75 16.66 -10.23
C ASN A 125 7.02 15.94 -9.75
N ILE A 126 6.87 14.99 -8.83
CA ILE A 126 8.00 14.20 -8.30
C ILE A 126 8.65 13.39 -9.43
N GLN A 127 7.85 12.71 -10.26
CA GLN A 127 8.36 11.91 -11.37
C GLN A 127 9.03 12.78 -12.45
N THR A 128 8.45 13.94 -12.79
CA THR A 128 9.08 14.91 -13.70
C THR A 128 10.41 15.42 -13.13
N MET A 129 10.50 15.71 -11.83
CA MET A 129 11.76 16.14 -11.21
C MET A 129 12.87 15.08 -11.31
N VAL A 130 12.53 13.79 -11.16
CA VAL A 130 13.50 12.70 -11.37
C VAL A 130 13.90 12.60 -12.84
N LEU A 131 12.95 12.76 -13.75
CA LEU A 131 13.22 12.71 -15.18
C LEU A 131 14.15 13.85 -15.63
N ASP A 132 13.89 15.06 -15.14
CA ASP A 132 14.75 16.23 -15.34
C ASP A 132 16.15 16.00 -14.76
N HIS A 133 16.25 15.42 -13.56
CA HIS A 133 17.52 15.04 -12.96
C HIS A 133 18.30 14.03 -13.80
N CYS A 134 17.64 12.97 -14.27
CA CYS A 134 18.26 11.97 -15.14
C CYS A 134 18.73 12.58 -16.46
N SER A 135 17.91 13.45 -17.06
CA SER A 135 18.25 14.20 -18.28
C SER A 135 19.43 15.15 -18.10
N LYS A 136 19.53 15.82 -16.94
CA LYS A 136 20.65 16.70 -16.58
C LYS A 136 21.95 15.92 -16.36
N MET A 137 21.89 14.81 -15.62
CA MET A 137 23.09 14.04 -15.25
C MET A 137 23.60 13.15 -16.38
N GLN A 138 22.73 12.76 -17.32
CA GLN A 138 23.02 11.96 -18.53
C GLN A 138 23.69 10.60 -18.29
N ASN A 139 23.83 10.17 -17.04
CA ASN A 139 24.46 8.91 -16.67
C ASN A 139 23.51 7.97 -15.90
N ARG A 140 22.23 8.31 -15.82
CA ARG A 140 21.23 7.54 -15.07
C ARG A 140 19.86 7.58 -15.72
N PHE A 141 19.06 6.57 -15.41
CA PHE A 141 17.76 6.32 -16.01
C PHE A 141 16.66 6.26 -14.94
N ALA A 142 15.52 6.91 -15.19
CA ALA A 142 14.38 6.92 -14.29
C ALA A 142 13.46 5.71 -14.52
N ILE A 143 13.15 4.97 -13.46
CA ILE A 143 12.03 4.02 -13.45
C ILE A 143 10.84 4.74 -12.81
N LEU A 144 9.77 4.82 -13.58
CA LEU A 144 8.56 5.56 -13.30
C LEU A 144 7.38 4.58 -13.13
N ASP A 145 6.37 4.99 -12.37
CA ASP A 145 5.20 4.17 -12.08
C ASP A 145 3.91 4.95 -12.39
N VAL A 146 2.95 4.28 -13.02
CA VAL A 146 1.61 4.84 -13.26
C VAL A 146 0.80 4.77 -11.96
N GLN A 147 0.09 5.84 -11.61
CA GLN A 147 -0.74 5.88 -10.40
C GLN A 147 -1.90 4.87 -10.48
N ALA A 148 -2.27 4.31 -9.32
CA ALA A 148 -3.43 3.45 -9.20
C ALA A 148 -4.73 4.19 -9.57
N LYS A 149 -5.78 3.41 -9.86
CA LYS A 149 -7.07 3.95 -10.25
C LYS A 149 -7.62 4.94 -9.23
N SER A 150 -8.05 6.12 -9.71
CA SER A 150 -8.71 7.16 -8.91
C SER A 150 -10.16 6.84 -8.60
N SER A 151 -10.79 5.98 -9.41
CA SER A 151 -12.15 5.47 -9.19
C SER A 151 -12.28 4.02 -9.65
N GLU A 152 -13.27 3.30 -9.15
CA GLU A 152 -13.49 1.89 -9.50
C GLU A 152 -13.76 1.67 -10.99
N ASN A 153 -14.35 2.66 -11.66
CA ASN A 153 -14.71 2.61 -13.08
C ASN A 153 -13.59 3.08 -14.01
N GLN A 154 -12.48 3.60 -13.47
CA GLN A 154 -11.36 4.03 -14.30
C GLN A 154 -10.69 2.83 -14.94
N THR A 155 -10.60 2.85 -16.27
CA THR A 155 -9.92 1.84 -17.06
C THR A 155 -8.40 2.01 -17.00
N MET A 156 -7.66 0.93 -17.25
CA MET A 156 -6.20 0.96 -17.37
C MET A 156 -5.72 1.98 -18.41
N MET A 157 -6.41 2.10 -19.55
CA MET A 157 -6.03 3.05 -20.59
C MET A 157 -6.20 4.50 -20.16
N GLU A 158 -7.22 4.80 -19.34
CA GLU A 158 -7.39 6.13 -18.76
C GLU A 158 -6.28 6.47 -17.76
N GLN A 159 -5.86 5.53 -16.92
CA GLN A 159 -4.72 5.74 -16.00
C GLN A 159 -3.43 6.03 -16.77
N VAL A 160 -3.13 5.24 -17.81
CA VAL A 160 -1.94 5.44 -18.65
C VAL A 160 -2.00 6.79 -19.35
N LYS A 161 -3.17 7.18 -19.88
CA LYS A 161 -3.35 8.48 -20.54
C LYS A 161 -3.19 9.65 -19.56
N GLU A 162 -3.72 9.52 -18.34
CA GLU A 162 -3.56 10.52 -17.28
C GLU A 162 -2.07 10.69 -16.91
N PHE A 163 -1.35 9.59 -16.73
CA PHE A 163 0.10 9.60 -16.51
C PHE A 163 0.86 10.28 -17.67
N GLN A 164 0.60 9.88 -18.92
CA GLN A 164 1.24 10.46 -20.11
C GLN A 164 0.98 11.96 -20.24
N THR A 165 -0.23 12.41 -19.87
CA THR A 165 -0.57 13.84 -19.88
C THR A 165 0.20 14.61 -18.82
N ASN A 166 0.34 14.02 -17.63
CA ASN A 166 0.92 14.69 -16.47
C ASN A 166 2.46 14.67 -16.45
N ILE A 167 3.11 13.67 -17.05
CA ILE A 167 4.58 13.56 -17.05
C ILE A 167 5.27 14.61 -17.95
N GLY A 168 4.56 15.09 -18.99
CA GLY A 168 5.04 16.09 -19.93
C GLY A 168 5.95 15.52 -21.03
N ASN A 169 6.74 16.38 -21.68
CA ASN A 169 7.55 16.03 -22.86
C ASN A 169 9.07 16.15 -22.65
N ASN A 170 9.51 16.56 -21.45
CA ASN A 170 10.92 16.82 -21.18
C ASN A 170 11.63 15.55 -20.71
N GLY A 171 12.84 15.29 -21.21
CA GLY A 171 13.69 14.23 -20.69
C GLY A 171 13.19 12.79 -20.94
N LEU A 172 12.17 12.58 -21.77
CA LEU A 172 11.51 11.28 -21.98
C LEU A 172 12.48 10.14 -22.38
N SER A 173 13.59 10.44 -23.06
CA SER A 173 14.62 9.45 -23.41
C SER A 173 15.38 8.89 -22.20
N TYR A 174 15.23 9.50 -21.02
CA TYR A 174 15.94 9.13 -19.78
C TYR A 174 15.03 8.43 -18.75
N GLY A 175 13.84 7.97 -19.14
CA GLY A 175 12.99 7.21 -18.24
C GLY A 175 12.06 6.22 -18.95
N ALA A 176 11.56 5.27 -18.18
CA ALA A 176 10.51 4.35 -18.62
C ALA A 176 9.49 4.14 -17.50
N ALA A 177 8.22 4.08 -17.87
CA ALA A 177 7.13 3.81 -16.94
C ALA A 177 6.67 2.35 -17.03
N TYR A 178 6.40 1.75 -15.88
CA TYR A 178 5.93 0.36 -15.77
C TYR A 178 4.52 0.31 -15.15
N TYR A 179 3.66 -0.51 -15.75
CA TYR A 179 2.29 -0.78 -15.32
C TYR A 179 1.80 -2.08 -16.00
N PRO A 180 0.94 -2.93 -15.38
CA PRO A 180 0.24 -2.78 -14.10
C PRO A 180 1.11 -3.05 -12.87
N TRP A 181 0.59 -2.68 -11.69
CA TRP A 181 1.20 -3.01 -10.40
C TRP A 181 1.17 -4.51 -10.14
N LEU A 182 2.19 -5.00 -9.43
CA LEU A 182 2.33 -6.41 -9.09
C LEU A 182 1.71 -6.72 -7.73
N GLU A 183 0.96 -7.82 -7.68
CA GLU A 183 0.63 -8.50 -6.42
C GLU A 183 1.74 -9.52 -6.14
N THR A 184 2.36 -9.44 -4.96
CA THR A 184 3.56 -10.21 -4.65
C THR A 184 3.38 -11.07 -3.41
N THR A 185 4.12 -12.18 -3.36
CA THR A 185 4.17 -13.11 -2.22
C THR A 185 5.38 -12.85 -1.31
N ILE A 186 5.87 -11.60 -1.29
CA ILE A 186 7.06 -11.23 -0.50
C ILE A 186 6.81 -11.32 1.02
N LEU A 187 5.54 -11.23 1.42
CA LEU A 187 5.06 -11.48 2.77
C LEU A 187 4.38 -12.86 2.80
N GLY A 188 4.67 -13.64 3.83
CA GLY A 188 4.04 -14.93 4.08
C GLY A 188 3.21 -14.93 5.37
N ASP A 189 2.59 -16.08 5.67
CA ASP A 189 1.67 -16.23 6.81
C ASP A 189 2.28 -15.81 8.16
N LYS A 190 3.60 -16.03 8.34
CA LYS A 190 4.34 -15.68 9.56
C LYS A 190 4.52 -14.17 9.76
N ASP A 191 4.36 -13.37 8.71
CA ASP A 191 4.47 -11.91 8.76
C ASP A 191 3.11 -11.29 9.13
N ILE A 192 2.07 -12.11 9.29
CA ILE A 192 0.74 -11.73 9.74
C ILE A 192 0.58 -12.18 11.19
N THR A 193 0.46 -11.21 12.10
CA THR A 193 0.35 -11.46 13.54
C THR A 193 -0.96 -10.91 14.09
N THR A 194 -1.42 -11.47 15.21
CA THR A 194 -2.72 -11.11 15.79
C THR A 194 -2.79 -9.65 16.24
N ASP A 195 -1.66 -9.08 16.67
CA ASP A 195 -1.55 -7.67 17.07
C ASP A 195 -1.71 -6.69 15.89
N MET A 196 -1.68 -7.18 14.64
CA MET A 196 -2.03 -6.37 13.48
C MET A 196 -3.53 -6.09 13.41
N PHE A 197 -4.36 -6.86 14.10
CA PHE A 197 -5.82 -6.75 14.01
C PHE A 197 -6.41 -6.16 15.26
N SER A 198 -7.47 -5.39 15.08
CA SER A 198 -8.29 -4.84 16.16
C SER A 198 -9.75 -4.79 15.70
N TRP A 199 -10.69 -4.86 16.64
CA TRP A 199 -12.10 -4.77 16.31
C TRP A 199 -12.61 -3.33 16.41
N SER A 200 -13.47 -2.94 15.46
CA SER A 200 -14.22 -1.69 15.57
C SER A 200 -15.12 -1.72 16.79
N ALA A 201 -15.19 -0.60 17.53
CA ALA A 201 -15.98 -0.49 18.76
C ALA A 201 -17.50 -0.72 18.56
N ASP A 202 -17.98 -0.54 17.33
CA ASP A 202 -19.38 -0.72 16.93
C ASP A 202 -19.62 -2.03 16.16
N SER A 203 -18.68 -2.98 16.23
CA SER A 203 -18.83 -4.33 15.67
C SER A 203 -19.77 -5.18 16.53
N GLU A 204 -20.58 -6.04 15.92
CA GLU A 204 -21.46 -6.99 16.63
C GLU A 204 -20.68 -8.13 17.31
N LEU A 205 -19.39 -8.32 16.96
CA LEU A 205 -18.48 -9.33 17.53
C LEU A 205 -19.05 -10.76 17.55
N ASP A 206 -19.74 -11.17 16.48
CA ASP A 206 -20.34 -12.50 16.37
C ASP A 206 -20.43 -12.92 14.90
N PHE A 207 -19.90 -14.12 14.59
CA PHE A 207 -19.90 -14.67 13.23
C PHE A 207 -21.15 -15.49 12.86
N LYS A 208 -22.22 -15.49 13.65
CA LYS A 208 -23.45 -16.29 13.39
C LYS A 208 -24.05 -16.15 11.99
N ALA A 209 -23.85 -15.01 11.33
CA ALA A 209 -24.35 -14.77 9.99
C ALA A 209 -23.53 -15.48 8.91
N PHE A 210 -22.26 -15.75 9.19
CA PHE A 210 -21.27 -16.23 8.21
C PHE A 210 -21.08 -17.75 8.25
N PHE A 211 -21.38 -18.39 9.38
CA PHE A 211 -21.20 -19.84 9.56
C PHE A 211 -22.48 -20.52 10.04
N PRO A 212 -22.68 -21.82 9.72
CA PRO A 212 -23.79 -22.60 10.26
C PRO A 212 -23.76 -22.63 11.79
N LYS A 213 -24.94 -22.61 12.42
CA LYS A 213 -25.12 -22.55 13.88
C LYS A 213 -24.34 -23.62 14.65
N ASP A 214 -24.26 -24.82 14.09
CA ASP A 214 -23.63 -25.98 14.74
C ASP A 214 -22.24 -26.28 14.17
N SER A 215 -21.65 -25.34 13.42
CA SER A 215 -20.33 -25.53 12.83
C SER A 215 -19.22 -25.32 13.87
N GLY A 216 -18.27 -26.26 13.93
CA GLY A 216 -17.04 -26.07 14.70
C GLY A 216 -16.24 -24.83 14.27
N ILE A 217 -16.41 -24.37 13.03
CA ILE A 217 -15.79 -23.15 12.51
C ILE A 217 -16.38 -21.90 13.18
N LEU A 218 -17.67 -21.89 13.51
CA LEU A 218 -18.28 -20.76 14.21
C LEU A 218 -17.69 -20.59 15.61
N ASN A 219 -17.52 -21.71 16.33
CA ASN A 219 -16.90 -21.72 17.65
C ASN A 219 -15.45 -21.24 17.58
N TYR A 220 -14.69 -21.72 16.60
CA TYR A 220 -13.31 -21.28 16.38
C TYR A 220 -13.25 -19.78 16.07
N ALA A 221 -14.06 -19.29 15.13
CA ALA A 221 -14.06 -17.88 14.73
C ALA A 221 -14.42 -16.95 15.88
N ASN A 222 -15.42 -17.32 16.70
CA ASN A 222 -15.78 -16.55 17.89
C ASN A 222 -14.67 -16.60 18.96
N ALA A 223 -13.95 -17.70 19.12
CA ALA A 223 -12.78 -17.75 20.02
C ALA A 223 -11.64 -16.85 19.52
N THR A 224 -11.46 -16.71 18.20
CA THR A 224 -10.45 -15.80 17.64
C THR A 224 -10.77 -14.32 17.92
N ILE A 225 -12.06 -13.96 18.08
CA ILE A 225 -12.46 -12.61 18.51
C ILE A 225 -11.81 -12.28 19.86
N ASP A 226 -11.91 -13.19 20.82
CA ASP A 226 -11.37 -13.00 22.17
C ASP A 226 -9.84 -12.86 22.17
N GLU A 227 -9.14 -13.57 21.29
CA GLU A 227 -7.69 -13.44 21.12
C GLU A 227 -7.29 -12.08 20.57
N ILE A 228 -8.06 -11.54 19.62
CA ILE A 228 -7.81 -10.21 19.03
C ILE A 228 -8.13 -9.10 20.02
N ILE A 229 -9.18 -9.23 20.85
CA ILE A 229 -9.58 -8.21 21.83
C ILE A 229 -8.60 -8.12 23.01
N LYS A 230 -7.96 -9.22 23.40
CA LYS A 230 -7.04 -9.28 24.56
C LYS A 230 -5.69 -8.61 24.32
N ASN A 231 -5.32 -8.36 23.06
CA ASN A 231 -4.07 -7.71 22.65
C ASN A 231 -4.26 -6.20 22.45
#